data_AF-A0A8T6VFB1-F1
#
_entry.id   AF-A0A8T6VFB1-F1
#
_cell.length_a   1.000
_cell.length_b   1.000
_cell.length_c   1.000
_cell.angle_alpha   90.00
_cell.angle_beta   90.00
_cell.angle_gamma   90.00
#
_symmetry.space_group_name_H-M   'P 1'
#
loop_
_entity.id
_entity.type
_entity.pdbx_description
1 polymer ?
#
loop_
_entity_poly.entity_id
_entity_poly.type
_entity_poly.pdbx_seq_one_letter_code
_entity_poly.pdbx_strand_id
1 'polypeptide(L)'
;AVYHKKLVPVILDLFEAIGGVDLAVIDATRTYSGPAARRSKETNVIIVGKDAVAVETVGATLIGPNPEKMPIIQEAAKRGLGEGNIDNIEILGTPIEDLKDRFQEMRARA
;
A
#
# COMPACT_ATOMS: atom_id res chain seq x y z
N ALA A 1 20.67 -6.43 -0.21
CA ALA A 1 20.28 -5.00 -0.04
C ALA A 1 20.38 -4.66 1.44
N VAL A 2 21.07 -3.59 1.80
CA VAL A 2 21.11 -3.10 3.19
C VAL A 2 19.87 -2.23 3.38
N TYR A 3 18.83 -2.76 4.02
CA TYR A 3 17.65 -1.96 4.35
C TYR A 3 17.93 -1.11 5.59
N HIS A 4 17.56 0.18 5.54
CA HIS A 4 17.72 1.07 6.67
C HIS A 4 16.75 0.67 7.79
N LYS A 5 17.28 0.31 8.97
CA LYS A 5 16.48 -0.13 10.14
C LYS A 5 15.47 0.91 10.63
N LYS A 6 15.67 2.18 10.28
CA LYS A 6 14.85 3.32 10.71
C LYS A 6 14.04 3.95 9.57
N LEU A 7 13.89 3.27 8.42
CA LEU A 7 13.20 3.86 7.27
C LEU A 7 11.75 4.22 7.59
N VAL A 8 10.99 3.28 8.17
CA VAL A 8 9.58 3.47 8.53
C VAL A 8 9.37 4.67 9.47
N PRO A 9 10.04 4.76 10.64
CA PRO A 9 9.82 5.90 11.52
C PRO A 9 10.22 7.22 10.87
N VAL A 10 11.33 7.27 10.11
CA VAL A 10 11.76 8.51 9.42
C VAL A 10 10.73 8.99 8.39
N ILE A 11 10.13 8.06 7.63
CA ILE A 11 9.09 8.42 6.65
C ILE A 11 7.85 8.98 7.37
N LEU A 12 7.44 8.36 8.47
CA LEU A 12 6.25 8.81 9.21
C LEU A 12 6.49 10.11 9.98
N ASP A 13 7.70 10.33 10.51
CA ASP A 13 8.10 11.59 11.13
C ASP A 13 8.04 12.74 10.09
N LEU A 14 8.50 12.48 8.86
CA LEU A 14 8.37 13.45 7.76
C LEU A 14 6.91 13.67 7.38
N PHE A 15 6.14 12.60 7.22
CA PHE A 15 4.72 12.65 6.86
C PHE A 15 3.91 13.49 7.85
N GLU A 16 4.16 13.30 9.16
CA GLU A 16 3.53 14.08 10.22
C GLU A 16 4.01 15.53 10.21
N ALA A 17 5.32 15.78 10.06
CA ALA A 17 5.89 17.12 10.05
C ALA A 17 5.37 18.02 8.92
N ILE A 18 5.00 17.44 7.77
CA ILE A 18 4.41 18.19 6.64
C ILE A 18 2.88 18.32 6.74
N GLY A 19 2.25 17.72 7.75
CA GLY A 19 0.79 17.72 7.92
C GLY A 19 0.05 16.66 7.10
N GLY A 20 0.76 15.63 6.63
CA GLY A 20 0.21 14.57 5.80
C GLY A 20 0.26 14.87 4.30
N VAL A 21 -0.54 14.13 3.53
CA VAL A 21 -0.62 14.24 2.07
C VAL A 21 -2.09 14.38 1.67
N ASP A 22 -2.43 15.44 0.93
CA ASP A 22 -3.81 15.71 0.49
C ASP A 22 -4.31 14.75 -0.60
N LEU A 23 -3.38 14.19 -1.39
CA LEU A 23 -3.66 13.27 -2.48
C LEU A 23 -2.53 12.27 -2.66
N ALA A 24 -2.83 10.99 -2.44
CA ALA A 24 -1.93 9.88 -2.69
C ALA A 24 -2.36 9.11 -3.94
N VAL A 25 -1.39 8.74 -4.77
CA VAL A 25 -1.58 7.97 -6.01
C VAL A 25 -0.58 6.82 -6.04
N ILE A 26 -1.07 5.60 -6.22
CA ILE A 26 -0.25 4.44 -6.55
C ILE A 26 -0.48 4.10 -8.02
N ASP A 27 0.60 4.16 -8.80
CA ASP A 27 0.65 3.62 -10.15
C ASP A 27 0.97 2.12 -10.09
N ALA A 28 -0.06 1.31 -10.30
CA ALA A 28 0.03 -0.13 -10.49
C ALA A 28 -0.39 -0.51 -11.91
N THR A 29 0.01 0.28 -12.92
CA THR A 29 -0.05 -0.16 -14.33
C THR A 29 0.82 -1.41 -14.52
N ARG A 30 1.98 -1.42 -13.86
CA ARG A 30 2.88 -2.57 -13.76
C ARG A 30 3.35 -2.76 -12.31
N THR A 31 3.16 -3.97 -11.79
CA THR A 31 3.50 -4.30 -10.39
C THR A 31 4.69 -5.26 -10.32
N TYR A 32 5.54 -5.07 -9.31
CA TYR A 32 6.74 -5.86 -9.05
C TYR A 32 6.60 -6.61 -7.72
N SER A 33 7.07 -7.86 -7.64
CA SER A 33 7.00 -8.69 -6.43
C SER A 33 8.11 -8.36 -5.41
N GLY A 34 8.48 -7.08 -5.27
CA GLY A 34 9.46 -6.59 -4.32
C GLY A 34 10.71 -5.91 -4.91
N PRO A 35 11.59 -5.35 -4.08
CA PRO A 35 12.62 -4.36 -4.50
C PRO A 35 13.72 -4.92 -5.41
N ALA A 36 13.92 -6.23 -5.43
CA ALA A 36 14.87 -6.92 -6.31
C ALA A 36 14.17 -7.81 -7.35
N ALA A 37 12.85 -7.65 -7.53
CA ALA A 37 12.09 -8.47 -8.46
C ALA A 37 12.50 -8.14 -9.90
N ARG A 38 13.00 -9.16 -10.61
CA ARG A 38 13.33 -9.06 -12.05
C ARG A 38 12.11 -9.32 -12.94
N ARG A 39 11.00 -9.74 -12.34
CA ARG A 39 9.74 -10.01 -13.02
C ARG A 39 8.69 -9.05 -12.51
N SER A 40 7.89 -8.57 -13.44
CA SER A 40 6.78 -7.66 -13.23
C SER A 40 5.55 -8.21 -13.96
N LYS A 41 4.38 -7.87 -13.48
CA LYS A 41 3.11 -8.19 -14.13
C LYS A 41 2.40 -6.89 -14.50
N GLU A 42 1.80 -6.88 -15.69
CA GLU A 42 0.91 -5.80 -16.09
C GLU A 42 -0.42 -5.97 -15.37
N THR A 43 -0.76 -5.01 -14.53
CA THR A 43 -1.89 -5.04 -13.60
C THR A 43 -2.95 -4.00 -13.97
N ASN A 44 -2.54 -2.91 -14.64
CA ASN A 44 -3.44 -1.87 -15.17
C ASN A 44 -4.44 -1.35 -14.13
N VAL A 45 -3.92 -0.98 -12.96
CA VAL A 45 -4.67 -0.40 -11.83
C VAL A 45 -4.02 0.92 -11.42
N ILE A 46 -4.83 1.92 -11.13
CA ILE A 46 -4.43 3.12 -10.40
C ILE A 46 -5.24 3.17 -9.11
N ILE A 47 -4.59 3.46 -7.99
CA ILE A 47 -5.24 3.67 -6.69
C ILE A 47 -5.05 5.13 -6.32
N VAL A 48 -6.15 5.82 -5.99
CA VAL A 48 -6.13 7.25 -5.66
C VAL A 48 -6.99 7.49 -4.44
N GLY A 49 -6.53 8.34 -3.52
CA GLY A 49 -7.29 8.74 -2.35
C GLY A 49 -6.66 9.92 -1.64
N LYS A 50 -7.40 10.49 -0.69
CA LYS A 50 -6.95 11.62 0.16
C LYS A 50 -6.28 11.17 1.47
N ASP A 51 -6.30 9.87 1.74
CA ASP A 51 -5.60 9.26 2.86
C ASP A 51 -4.52 8.34 2.27
N ALA A 52 -3.25 8.72 2.49
CA ALA A 52 -2.11 7.98 1.96
C ALA A 52 -1.96 6.59 2.60
N VAL A 53 -2.33 6.43 3.88
CA VAL A 53 -2.30 5.14 4.57
C VAL A 53 -3.39 4.24 4.02
N ALA A 54 -4.58 4.78 3.76
CA ALA A 54 -5.66 4.02 3.15
C ALA A 54 -5.30 3.57 1.72
N VAL A 55 -4.70 4.45 0.92
CA VAL A 55 -4.24 4.13 -0.45
C VAL A 55 -3.22 3.00 -0.44
N GLU A 56 -2.21 3.06 0.43
CA GLU A 56 -1.22 1.98 0.58
C GLU A 56 -1.86 0.70 1.12
N THR A 57 -2.83 0.80 2.03
CA THR A 57 -3.59 -0.35 2.56
C THR A 57 -4.35 -1.09 1.47
N VAL A 58 -4.99 -0.37 0.54
CA VAL A 58 -5.64 -0.98 -0.62
C VAL A 58 -4.61 -1.65 -1.53
N GLY A 59 -3.49 -0.98 -1.83
CA GLY A 59 -2.40 -1.54 -2.64
C GLY A 59 -1.82 -2.82 -2.03
N ALA A 60 -1.55 -2.80 -0.74
CA ALA A 60 -1.08 -3.94 0.02
C ALA A 60 -2.08 -5.11 0.00
N THR A 61 -3.38 -4.81 0.15
CA THR A 61 -4.47 -5.81 0.09
C THR A 61 -4.54 -6.49 -1.28
N LEU A 62 -4.31 -5.76 -2.38
CA LEU A 62 -4.28 -6.34 -3.72
C LEU A 62 -3.12 -7.34 -3.87
N ILE A 63 -1.94 -7.01 -3.35
CA ILE A 63 -0.73 -7.83 -3.46
C ILE A 63 -0.76 -9.03 -2.51
N GLY A 64 -1.38 -8.93 -1.32
CA GLY A 64 -1.41 -10.00 -0.33
C GLY A 64 -2.46 -9.80 0.77
N PRO A 65 -2.84 -10.86 1.49
CA PRO A 65 -4.01 -10.84 2.38
C PRO A 65 -3.80 -10.11 3.71
N ASN A 66 -2.61 -9.59 4.01
CA ASN A 66 -2.30 -9.02 5.33
C ASN A 66 -1.65 -7.63 5.23
N PRO A 67 -2.37 -6.59 4.76
CA PRO A 67 -1.90 -5.21 4.81
C PRO A 67 -1.50 -4.79 6.23
N GLU A 68 -2.23 -5.29 7.24
CA GLU A 68 -1.92 -5.10 8.65
C GLU A 68 -0.56 -5.66 9.07
N LYS A 69 0.13 -6.48 8.27
CA LYS A 69 1.49 -6.96 8.60
C LYS A 69 2.58 -6.03 8.09
N MET A 70 2.25 -5.00 7.31
CA MET A 70 3.23 -4.04 6.81
C MET A 70 3.58 -3.04 7.92
N PRO A 71 4.86 -2.96 8.35
CA PRO A 71 5.24 -2.11 9.48
C PRO A 71 4.89 -0.64 9.30
N ILE A 72 4.88 -0.12 8.06
CA ILE A 72 4.53 1.27 7.78
C ILE A 72 3.05 1.55 8.01
N ILE A 73 2.15 0.67 7.56
CA ILE A 73 0.69 0.80 7.78
C ILE A 73 0.40 0.68 9.28
N GLN A 74 0.97 -0.33 9.95
CA GLN A 74 0.78 -0.52 11.39
C GLN A 74 1.20 0.71 12.21
N GLU A 75 2.39 1.24 11.94
CA GLU A 75 2.93 2.37 12.68
C GLU A 75 2.16 3.65 12.38
N ALA A 76 1.76 3.88 11.12
CA ALA A 76 0.94 5.02 10.74
C ALA A 76 -0.44 5.00 11.44
N ALA A 77 -1.11 3.84 11.44
CA ALA A 77 -2.40 3.66 12.12
C ALA A 77 -2.27 3.87 13.64
N LYS A 78 -1.21 3.33 14.27
CA LYS A 78 -0.94 3.54 15.71
C LYS A 78 -0.74 5.02 16.07
N ARG A 79 -0.18 5.81 15.16
CA ARG A 79 0.04 7.25 15.33
C ARG A 79 -1.19 8.10 14.95
N GLY A 80 -2.25 7.48 14.41
CA GLY A 80 -3.44 8.20 13.94
C GLY A 80 -3.19 9.01 12.67
N LEU A 81 -2.22 8.61 11.84
CA LEU A 81 -1.84 9.33 10.61
C LEU A 81 -2.69 8.94 9.38
N GLY A 82 -3.59 7.97 9.52
CA GLY A 82 -4.51 7.50 8.47
C GLY A 82 -5.07 6.12 8.80
N GLU A 83 -5.91 5.60 7.91
CA GLU A 83 -6.59 4.31 8.09
C GLU A 83 -5.80 3.13 7.52
N GLY A 84 -5.53 2.13 8.36
CA GLY A 84 -4.79 0.92 8.02
C GLY A 84 -5.64 -0.35 7.94
N ASN A 85 -6.90 -0.28 8.39
CA ASN A 85 -7.85 -1.37 8.35
C ASN A 85 -8.70 -1.29 7.07
N ILE A 86 -8.60 -2.30 6.22
CA ILE A 86 -9.32 -2.36 4.94
C ILE A 86 -10.84 -2.30 5.10
N ASP A 87 -11.39 -2.84 6.19
CA ASP A 87 -12.84 -2.87 6.44
C ASP A 87 -13.41 -1.47 6.73
N ASN A 88 -12.56 -0.52 7.10
CA ASN A 88 -12.92 0.87 7.35
C ASN A 88 -12.75 1.78 6.11
N ILE A 89 -12.21 1.25 5.00
CA ILE A 89 -11.91 2.02 3.79
C ILE A 89 -13.04 1.86 2.77
N GLU A 90 -13.67 2.97 2.41
CA GLU A 90 -14.68 3.00 1.35
C GLU A 90 -14.03 2.97 -0.04
N ILE A 91 -14.34 1.93 -0.82
CA ILE A 91 -13.89 1.80 -2.21
C ILE A 91 -14.99 2.29 -3.15
N LEU A 92 -14.76 3.44 -3.78
CA LEU A 92 -15.68 4.05 -4.75
C LEU A 92 -15.47 3.56 -6.20
N GLY A 93 -14.33 2.92 -6.47
CA GLY A 93 -13.93 2.42 -7.79
C GLY A 93 -14.28 0.95 -7.99
N THR A 94 -13.47 0.26 -8.80
CA THR A 94 -13.60 -1.19 -9.00
C THR A 94 -13.41 -1.92 -7.67
N PRO A 95 -14.32 -2.86 -7.30
CA PRO A 95 -14.16 -3.69 -6.13
C PRO A 95 -12.83 -4.45 -6.11
N ILE A 96 -12.22 -4.59 -4.94
CA ILE A 96 -10.92 -5.27 -4.77
C ILE A 96 -11.01 -6.72 -5.26
N GLU A 97 -12.15 -7.36 -5.00
CA GLU A 97 -12.51 -8.72 -5.41
C GLU A 97 -12.31 -8.94 -6.90
N ASP A 98 -12.74 -7.98 -7.72
CA ASP A 98 -12.69 -8.04 -9.19
C ASP A 98 -11.27 -7.83 -9.73
N LEU A 99 -10.35 -7.33 -8.88
CA LEU A 99 -8.97 -7.07 -9.23
C LEU A 99 -8.03 -8.22 -8.82
N LYS A 100 -8.46 -9.13 -7.94
CA LYS A 100 -7.60 -10.20 -7.36
C LYS A 100 -6.88 -11.04 -8.42
N ASP A 101 -7.54 -11.31 -9.54
CA ASP A 101 -6.97 -12.14 -10.61
C ASP A 101 -5.76 -11.50 -11.29
N ARG A 102 -5.72 -10.17 -11.33
CA ARG A 102 -4.59 -9.42 -11.87
C ARG A 102 -3.34 -9.56 -11.01
N PHE A 103 -3.50 -9.85 -9.72
CA PHE A 103 -2.42 -9.94 -8.74
C PHE A 103 -2.08 -11.37 -8.27
N GLN A 104 -2.72 -12.43 -8.78
CA GLN A 104 -2.53 -13.81 -8.26
C GLN A 104 -1.07 -14.28 -8.17
N GLU A 105 -0.27 -14.00 -9.21
CA GLU A 105 1.15 -14.39 -9.26
C GLU A 105 2.00 -13.67 -8.20
N MET A 106 1.55 -12.51 -7.73
CA MET A 106 2.21 -11.75 -6.67
C MET A 106 1.82 -12.28 -5.28
N ARG A 107 0.56 -12.72 -5.12
CA ARG A 107 -0.01 -13.28 -3.87
C ARG A 107 0.63 -14.60 -3.44
N ALA A 108 1.04 -15.44 -4.39
CA ALA A 108 1.62 -16.76 -4.09
C ALA A 108 3.01 -16.71 -3.42
N ARG A 109 3.60 -15.52 -3.23
CA ARG A 109 4.97 -15.34 -2.72
C ARG A 109 5.13 -14.24 -1.66
N ALA A 110 4.03 -13.59 -1.27
CA ALA A 110 3.98 -12.60 -0.18
C ALA A 110 3.65 -13.29 1.14
#